data_AF-A0A938K4G5-F1
#
_entry.id   AF-A0A938K4G5-F1
#
_cell.length_a   1.000
_cell.length_b   1.000
_cell.length_c   1.000
_cell.angle_alpha   90.00
_cell.angle_beta   90.00
_cell.angle_gamma   90.00
#
_symmetry.space_group_name_H-M   'P 1'
#
loop_
_entity.id
_entity.type
_entity.pdbx_description
1 polymer ?
#
loop_
_entity_poly.entity_id
_entity_poly.type
_entity_poly.pdbx_seq_one_letter_code
_entity_poly.pdbx_strand_id
1 'polypeptide(L)'
;MRRDEYVLGEVFSYHFPGPDADHALLIQHGIASHGGIYDNFCAHHARQGVDIFSMDAPGHGRSCISQRPGQFTLDQWVDAAVM
;
A
#
# COMPACT_ATOMS: atom_id res chain seq x y z
N MET A 1 2.40 17.81 -1.02
CA MET A 1 2.03 16.44 -1.44
C MET A 1 0.87 16.02 -0.53
N ARG A 2 -0.26 15.62 -1.10
CA ARG A 2 -1.36 15.03 -0.33
C ARG A 2 -1.08 13.53 -0.19
N ARG A 3 -1.05 13.04 1.05
CA ARG A 3 -0.88 11.63 1.39
C ARG A 3 -1.90 11.32 2.48
N ASP A 4 -2.84 10.47 2.15
CA ASP A 4 -3.91 10.05 3.03
C ASP A 4 -3.61 8.63 3.54
N GLU A 5 -4.23 8.24 4.64
CA GLU A 5 -4.16 6.86 5.14
C GLU A 5 -5.43 6.12 4.70
N TYR A 6 -5.26 4.93 4.15
CA TYR A 6 -6.37 4.09 3.71
C TYR A 6 -6.23 2.70 4.32
N VAL A 7 -7.32 2.18 4.86
CA VAL A 7 -7.35 0.85 5.48
C VAL A 7 -8.53 0.08 4.91
N LEU A 8 -8.26 -1.11 4.37
CA LEU A 8 -9.27 -2.05 3.91
C LEU A 8 -9.10 -3.37 4.67
N GLY A 9 -10.09 -3.73 5.48
CA GLY A 9 -9.97 -4.85 6.40
C GLY A 9 -8.78 -4.68 7.34
N GLU A 10 -7.77 -5.55 7.22
CA GLU A 10 -6.54 -5.51 8.01
C GLU A 10 -5.33 -4.93 7.26
N VAL A 11 -5.54 -4.45 6.03
CA VAL A 11 -4.49 -3.97 5.15
C VAL A 11 -4.41 -2.46 5.23
N PHE A 12 -3.27 -1.95 5.69
CA PHE A 12 -2.95 -0.53 5.67
C PHE A 12 -2.27 -0.15 4.34
N SER A 13 -2.65 1.00 3.80
CA SER A 13 -2.02 1.61 2.63
C SER A 13 -1.87 3.12 2.81
N TYR A 14 -0.79 3.68 2.27
CA TYR A 14 -0.70 5.10 2.00
C TYR A 14 -1.40 5.39 0.66
N HIS A 15 -2.33 6.34 0.66
CA HIS A 15 -3.06 6.76 -0.53
C HIS A 15 -2.57 8.11 -1.04
N PHE A 16 -2.26 8.19 -2.33
CA PHE A 16 -1.81 9.39 -3.00
C PHE A 16 -2.80 9.69 -4.13
N PRO A 17 -3.79 10.57 -3.88
CA PRO A 17 -4.83 10.83 -4.86
C PRO A 17 -4.29 11.57 -6.08
N GLY A 18 -4.57 11.01 -7.26
CA GLY A 18 -4.34 11.68 -8.55
C GLY A 18 -5.54 12.56 -8.94
N PRO A 19 -5.32 13.76 -9.50
CA PRO A 19 -6.42 14.56 -10.05
C PRO A 19 -7.03 13.86 -11.27
N ASP A 20 -8.36 13.73 -11.30
CA ASP A 20 -9.12 13.15 -12.41
C ASP A 20 -8.62 11.76 -12.87
N ALA A 21 -8.11 10.96 -11.92
CA ALA A 21 -7.51 9.67 -12.21
C ALA A 21 -8.51 8.68 -12.81
N ASP A 22 -8.14 8.05 -13.92
CA ASP A 22 -8.93 7.02 -14.62
C ASP A 22 -8.43 5.59 -14.33
N HIS A 23 -7.30 5.46 -13.65
CA HIS A 23 -6.72 4.19 -13.22
C HIS A 23 -6.02 4.32 -11.87
N ALA A 24 -5.81 3.17 -11.24
CA ALA A 24 -5.07 3.05 -10.00
C ALA A 24 -3.81 2.18 -10.14
N LEU A 25 -2.77 2.51 -9.38
CA LEU A 25 -1.62 1.65 -9.15
C LEU A 25 -1.59 1.18 -7.70
N LEU A 26 -1.54 -0.13 -7.51
CA LEU A 26 -1.24 -0.74 -6.22
C LEU A 26 0.25 -1.10 -6.18
N ILE A 27 0.96 -0.54 -5.21
CA ILE A 27 2.39 -0.79 -4.99
C ILE A 27 2.54 -1.74 -3.81
N GLN A 28 3.29 -2.82 -4.05
CA GLN A 28 3.74 -3.72 -3.00
C GLN A 28 5.26 -3.62 -2.82
N HIS A 29 5.67 -3.56 -1.55
CA HIS A 29 7.06 -3.62 -1.17
C HIS A 29 7.62 -5.05 -1.21
N GLY A 30 8.93 -5.20 -1.13
CA GLY A 30 9.61 -6.49 -0.93
C GLY A 30 9.73 -6.87 0.56
N ILE A 31 10.33 -8.03 0.85
CA ILE A 31 10.50 -8.52 2.22
C ILE A 31 11.33 -7.56 3.09
N ALA A 32 11.01 -7.49 4.39
CA ALA A 32 11.69 -6.67 5.40
C ALA A 32 11.61 -5.15 5.16
N SER A 33 10.50 -4.69 4.57
CA SER A 33 10.19 -3.28 4.34
C SER A 33 8.69 -2.99 4.59
N HIS A 34 8.22 -1.81 4.18
CA HIS A 34 6.82 -1.37 4.25
C HIS A 34 6.52 -0.37 3.12
N GLY A 35 5.24 -0.07 2.83
CA GLY A 35 4.80 0.74 1.69
C GLY A 35 5.33 2.19 1.69
N GLY A 36 5.70 2.72 2.85
CA GLY A 36 6.21 4.09 2.99
C GLY A 36 7.55 4.36 2.30
N ILE A 37 8.30 3.31 1.91
CA ILE A 37 9.56 3.50 1.17
C ILE A 37 9.34 4.05 -0.25
N TYR A 38 8.11 3.99 -0.76
CA TYR A 38 7.75 4.44 -2.11
C TYR A 38 7.17 5.87 -2.16
N ASP A 39 7.22 6.64 -1.08
CA ASP A 39 6.62 7.99 -1.01
C ASP A 39 7.00 8.89 -2.19
N ASN A 40 8.28 8.93 -2.57
CA ASN A 40 8.74 9.75 -3.69
C ASN A 40 8.20 9.27 -5.04
N PHE A 41 8.12 7.94 -5.24
CA PHE A 41 7.55 7.35 -6.44
C PHE A 41 6.05 7.68 -6.55
N CYS A 42 5.31 7.46 -5.46
CA CYS A 42 3.87 7.68 -5.42
C CYS A 42 3.53 9.16 -5.59
N ALA A 43 4.21 10.06 -4.87
CA ALA A 43 4.00 11.49 -4.99
C ALA A 43 4.36 12.07 -6.36
N HIS A 44 5.32 11.48 -7.07
CA HIS A 44 5.66 11.87 -8.43
C HIS A 44 4.53 11.50 -9.40
N HIS A 45 4.06 10.26 -9.37
CA HIS A 45 3.08 9.75 -10.32
C HIS A 45 1.65 10.20 -10.01
N ALA A 46 1.29 10.39 -8.74
CA ALA A 46 -0.01 10.95 -8.38
C ALA A 46 -0.22 12.34 -8.98
N ARG A 47 0.84 13.16 -9.08
CA ARG A 47 0.78 14.47 -9.75
C ARG A 47 0.52 14.39 -11.26
N GLN A 48 0.65 13.20 -11.86
CA GLN A 48 0.38 12.95 -13.28
C GLN A 48 -1.03 12.40 -13.53
N GLY A 49 -1.91 12.39 -12.51
CA GLY A 49 -3.29 11.92 -12.67
C GLY A 49 -3.47 10.42 -12.43
N VAL A 50 -2.62 9.80 -11.61
CA VAL A 50 -2.72 8.38 -11.25
C VAL A 50 -3.17 8.25 -9.79
N ASP A 51 -4.15 7.40 -9.50
CA ASP A 51 -4.52 7.10 -8.12
C ASP A 51 -3.59 6.01 -7.56
N ILE A 52 -2.92 6.24 -6.43
CA ILE A 52 -1.87 5.31 -5.99
C ILE A 52 -2.08 4.87 -4.55
N PHE A 53 -2.00 3.56 -4.34
CA PHE A 53 -2.02 2.91 -3.04
C PHE A 53 -0.69 2.21 -2.81
N SER A 54 0.08 2.64 -1.81
CA SER A 54 1.29 1.96 -1.39
C SER A 54 1.02 1.16 -0.12
N MET A 55 0.92 -0.14 -0.29
CA MET A 55 0.38 -1.07 0.69
C MET A 55 1.47 -1.61 1.60
N ASP A 56 1.17 -1.73 2.89
CA ASP A 56 1.91 -2.60 3.81
C ASP A 56 1.36 -4.03 3.66
N ALA A 57 2.20 -4.97 3.21
CA ALA A 57 1.80 -6.38 3.10
C ALA A 57 1.51 -6.98 4.50
N PRO A 58 0.70 -8.05 4.59
CA PRO A 58 0.44 -8.72 5.86
C PRO A 58 1.72 -9.03 6.63
N GLY A 59 1.73 -8.73 7.93
CA GLY A 59 2.89 -8.96 8.81
C GLY A 59 4.00 -7.91 8.64
N HIS A 60 3.77 -6.86 7.87
CA HIS A 60 4.69 -5.74 7.68
C HIS A 60 4.03 -4.41 8.06
N GLY A 61 4.87 -3.43 8.38
CA GLY A 61 4.43 -2.06 8.70
C GLY A 61 3.25 -2.03 9.67
N ARG A 62 2.14 -1.46 9.22
CA ARG A 62 0.89 -1.31 10.00
C ARG A 62 -0.13 -2.43 9.73
N SER A 63 0.11 -3.32 8.78
CA SER A 63 -0.74 -4.49 8.47
C SER A 63 -0.42 -5.68 9.39
N CYS A 64 -0.32 -5.42 10.69
CA CYS A 64 -0.02 -6.40 11.75
C CYS A 64 -1.11 -6.39 12.84
N ILE A 65 -2.37 -6.16 12.44
CA ILE A 65 -3.47 -5.91 13.39
C ILE A 65 -3.84 -7.19 14.16
N SER A 66 -4.01 -8.31 13.45
CA SER A 66 -4.35 -9.61 14.05
C SER A 66 -3.17 -10.56 14.22
N GLN A 67 -2.03 -10.25 13.58
CA GLN A 67 -0.87 -11.14 13.49
C GLN A 67 0.43 -10.47 13.94
N ARG A 68 1.39 -11.29 14.41
CA ARG A 68 2.69 -10.78 14.84
C ARG A 68 3.49 -10.28 13.63
N PRO A 69 4.26 -9.18 13.77
CA PRO A 69 5.17 -8.74 12.71
C PRO A 69 6.09 -9.88 12.24
N GLY A 70 6.27 -9.98 10.92
CA GLY A 70 7.04 -11.04 10.26
C GLY A 70 6.33 -12.38 10.09
N GLN A 71 5.10 -12.53 10.59
CA GLN A 71 4.27 -13.72 10.32
C GLN A 71 3.32 -13.45 9.16
N PHE A 72 3.45 -14.21 8.09
CA PHE A 72 2.57 -14.17 6.91
C PHE A 72 2.75 -15.46 6.10
N THR A 73 1.77 -15.80 5.27
CA THR A 73 1.92 -16.74 4.15
C THR A 73 1.97 -15.97 2.84
N LEU A 74 2.49 -16.62 1.79
CA LEU A 74 2.47 -16.03 0.44
C LEU A 74 1.04 -15.85 -0.06
N ASP A 75 0.14 -16.77 0.26
CA ASP A 75 -1.28 -16.67 -0.11
C ASP A 75 -1.93 -15.44 0.52
N GLN A 76 -1.73 -15.22 1.84
CA GLN A 76 -2.21 -14.01 2.51
C GLN A 76 -1.66 -12.74 1.86
N TRP A 77 -0.39 -12.76 1.44
CA TRP A 77 0.24 -11.62 0.78
C TRP A 77 -0.43 -11.29 -0.55
N VAL A 78 -0.68 -12.31 -1.37
CA VAL A 78 -1.32 -12.16 -2.69
C VAL A 78 -2.79 -11.76 -2.52
N ASP A 79 -3.52 -12.46 -1.65
CA ASP A 79 -4.94 -12.22 -1.40
C ASP A 79 -5.20 -10.79 -0.92
N ALA A 80 -4.38 -10.28 0.00
CA ALA A 80 -4.44 -8.91 0.49
C ALA A 80 -4.27 -7.84 -0.60
N ALA A 81 -3.71 -8.19 -1.76
CA ALA A 81 -3.48 -7.27 -2.87
C ALA A 81 -4.63 -7.23 -3.90
N VAL A 82 -5.46 -8.27 -3.95
CA VAL A 82 -6.44 -8.46 -5.05
C VAL A 82 -7.88 -8.71 -4.60
N MET A 83 -8.12 -8.95 -3.31
CA MET A 83 -9.46 -9.14 -2.73
C MET A 83 -9.97 -7.89 -2.03
#